data_AF-A0A6I8UWK9-F1
#
_entry.id   AF-A0A6I8UWK9-F1
#
_cell.length_a   1.000
_cell.length_b   1.000
_cell.length_c   1.000
_cell.angle_alpha   90.00
_cell.angle_beta   90.00
_cell.angle_gamma   90.00
#
_symmetry.space_group_name_H-M   'P 1'
#
loop_
_entity.id
_entity.type
_entity.pdbx_description
1 polymer ?
#
loop_
_entity_poly.entity_id
_entity_poly.type
_entity_poly.pdbx_seq_one_letter_code
_entity_poly.pdbx_strand_id
1 'polypeptide(L)'
;MHLIKVTLLLSLLALCHKSQVQAFSKDFDKYLQCFEVINDGVSLLIENTIPAIKILVLCIDYQPQLEKGNSFLKYIRIVHQFAKKAIYHKPDCLIQMFSAAVTLLKPQERKLDSLNCFEE
;
A
#
# COMPACT_ATOMS: atom_id res chain seq x y z
N MET A 1 -45.85 -13.34 -32.70
CA MET A 1 -44.58 -13.57 -33.43
C MET A 1 -43.48 -12.54 -33.14
N HIS A 2 -43.78 -11.34 -32.63
CA HIS A 2 -42.75 -10.34 -32.32
C HIS A 2 -41.94 -10.65 -31.05
N LEU A 3 -42.57 -11.21 -30.00
CA LEU A 3 -41.90 -11.57 -28.76
C LEU A 3 -40.77 -12.59 -28.96
N ILE A 4 -40.99 -13.61 -29.81
CA ILE A 4 -39.97 -14.63 -30.12
C ILE A 4 -38.80 -13.99 -30.88
N LYS A 5 -39.06 -13.04 -31.78
CA LYS A 5 -37.99 -12.31 -32.49
C LYS A 5 -37.17 -11.46 -31.53
N VAL A 6 -37.82 -10.80 -30.56
CA VAL A 6 -37.17 -9.95 -29.55
C VAL A 6 -36.34 -10.79 -28.60
N THR A 7 -36.85 -11.91 -28.09
CA THR A 7 -36.08 -12.81 -27.20
C THR A 7 -34.91 -13.45 -27.93
N LEU A 8 -35.08 -13.83 -29.20
CA LEU A 8 -34.00 -14.41 -30.01
C LEU A 8 -32.91 -13.37 -30.33
N LEU A 9 -33.29 -12.11 -30.61
CA LEU A 9 -32.36 -10.98 -30.73
C LEU A 9 -31.59 -10.71 -29.43
N LEU A 10 -32.29 -10.67 -28.29
CA LEU A 10 -31.67 -10.49 -26.96
C LEU A 10 -30.70 -11.64 -26.62
N SER A 11 -31.05 -12.86 -27.00
CA SER A 11 -30.19 -14.05 -26.80
C SER A 11 -28.90 -13.96 -27.61
N LEU A 12 -29.00 -13.52 -28.87
CA LEU A 12 -27.85 -13.28 -29.74
C LEU A 12 -26.97 -12.13 -29.23
N LEU A 13 -27.57 -11.04 -28.76
CA LEU A 13 -26.83 -9.95 -28.11
C LEU A 13 -26.07 -10.41 -26.86
N ALA A 14 -26.70 -11.25 -26.02
CA ALA A 14 -26.05 -11.80 -24.84
C ALA A 14 -24.86 -12.72 -25.18
N LEU A 15 -24.96 -13.48 -26.29
CA LEU A 15 -23.86 -14.29 -26.80
C LEU A 15 -22.71 -13.43 -27.35
N CYS A 16 -23.00 -12.33 -28.04
CA CYS A 16 -21.98 -11.38 -28.52
C CYS A 16 -21.27 -10.67 -27.37
N HIS A 17 -21.98 -10.35 -26.28
CA HIS A 17 -21.36 -9.74 -25.10
C HIS A 17 -20.58 -10.72 -24.22
N LYS A 18 -20.76 -12.05 -24.35
CA LYS A 18 -20.01 -13.03 -23.53
C LYS A 18 -18.49 -12.89 -23.70
N SER A 19 -18.01 -12.68 -24.92
CA SER A 19 -16.57 -12.49 -25.18
C SER A 19 -16.04 -11.21 -24.53
N GLN A 20 -16.81 -10.12 -24.60
CA GLN A 20 -16.46 -8.83 -24.00
C GLN A 20 -16.48 -8.89 -22.46
N VAL A 21 -17.49 -9.56 -21.88
CA VAL A 21 -17.58 -9.78 -20.43
C VAL A 21 -16.45 -10.71 -19.94
N GLN A 22 -16.07 -11.72 -20.73
CA GLN A 22 -14.99 -12.64 -20.37
C GLN A 22 -13.61 -11.98 -20.47
N ALA A 23 -13.40 -11.09 -21.44
CA ALA A 23 -12.20 -10.25 -21.50
C ALA A 23 -12.13 -9.29 -20.29
N PHE A 24 -13.22 -8.57 -20.04
CA PHE A 24 -13.32 -7.67 -18.88
C PHE A 24 -13.11 -8.40 -17.55
N SER A 25 -13.63 -9.62 -17.39
CA SER A 25 -13.43 -10.44 -16.20
C SER A 25 -11.94 -10.79 -15.98
N LYS A 26 -11.20 -11.10 -17.05
CA LYS A 26 -9.77 -11.44 -16.93
C LYS A 26 -8.93 -10.24 -16.53
N ASP A 27 -9.21 -9.08 -17.12
CA ASP A 27 -8.52 -7.84 -16.77
C ASP A 27 -8.84 -7.46 -15.31
N PHE A 28 -10.11 -7.59 -14.90
CA PHE A 28 -10.54 -7.35 -13.53
C PHE A 28 -9.88 -8.30 -12.52
N ASP A 29 -9.76 -9.60 -12.86
CA ASP A 29 -9.06 -10.58 -12.04
C ASP A 29 -7.57 -10.23 -11.89
N LYS A 30 -6.91 -9.76 -12.97
CA LYS A 30 -5.53 -9.27 -12.92
C LYS A 30 -5.40 -8.08 -11.96
N TYR A 31 -6.32 -7.09 -12.05
CA TYR A 31 -6.32 -5.95 -11.13
C TYR A 31 -6.52 -6.35 -9.67
N LEU A 32 -7.41 -7.31 -9.40
CA LEU A 32 -7.63 -7.81 -8.05
C LEU A 32 -6.38 -8.50 -7.48
N GLN A 33 -5.70 -9.32 -8.28
CA GLN A 33 -4.45 -9.97 -7.86
C GLN A 33 -3.35 -8.94 -7.56
N CYS A 34 -3.21 -7.90 -8.39
CA CYS A 34 -2.28 -6.80 -8.12
C CYS A 34 -2.62 -6.07 -6.82
N PHE A 35 -3.91 -5.80 -6.59
CA PHE A 35 -4.37 -5.14 -5.37
C PHE A 35 -4.13 -5.99 -4.11
N GLU A 36 -4.33 -7.30 -4.20
CA GLU A 36 -4.03 -8.25 -3.12
C GLU A 36 -2.56 -8.17 -2.71
N VAL A 37 -1.64 -8.19 -3.68
CA VAL A 37 -0.19 -8.07 -3.41
C VAL A 37 0.18 -6.73 -2.77
N ILE A 38 -0.45 -5.62 -3.19
CA ILE A 38 -0.26 -4.31 -2.55
C ILE A 38 -0.76 -4.34 -1.11
N ASN A 39 -1.95 -4.88 -0.87
CA ASN A 39 -2.53 -4.98 0.47
C ASN A 39 -1.67 -5.83 1.40
N ASP A 40 -1.14 -6.96 0.91
CA ASP A 40 -0.20 -7.79 1.65
C ASP A 40 1.06 -7.00 2.03
N GLY A 41 1.61 -6.21 1.10
CA GLY A 41 2.74 -5.33 1.36
C GLY A 41 2.46 -4.28 2.43
N VAL A 42 1.29 -3.63 2.37
CA VAL A 42 0.86 -2.65 3.38
C VAL A 42 0.64 -3.32 4.73
N SER A 43 0.02 -4.49 4.78
CA SER A 43 -0.18 -5.24 6.02
C SER A 43 1.14 -5.56 6.70
N LEU A 44 2.12 -6.06 5.94
CA LEU A 44 3.46 -6.34 6.45
C LEU A 44 4.15 -5.09 7.01
N LEU A 45 4.00 -3.93 6.36
CA LEU A 45 4.53 -2.67 6.89
C LEU A 45 3.87 -2.28 8.21
N ILE A 46 2.53 -2.39 8.30
CA ILE A 46 1.77 -2.04 9.51
C ILE A 46 2.21 -2.92 10.68
N GLU A 47 2.29 -4.22 10.47
CA GLU A 47 2.74 -5.19 11.49
C GLU A 47 4.15 -4.84 12.01
N ASN A 48 5.02 -4.37 11.12
CA ASN A 48 6.40 -4.01 11.45
C ASN A 48 6.57 -2.54 11.87
N THR A 49 5.51 -1.72 11.87
CA THR A 49 5.61 -0.28 12.15
C THR A 49 5.94 -0.01 13.61
N ILE A 50 5.28 -0.68 14.56
CA ILE A 50 5.53 -0.49 16.00
C ILE A 50 6.99 -0.81 16.38
N PRO A 51 7.53 -2.00 16.04
CA PRO A 51 8.93 -2.30 16.35
C PRO A 51 9.90 -1.36 15.61
N ALA A 52 9.60 -0.98 14.37
CA ALA A 52 10.44 -0.05 13.61
C ALA A 52 10.50 1.35 14.27
N ILE A 53 9.36 1.88 14.74
CA ILE A 53 9.33 3.16 15.47
C ILE A 53 10.13 3.06 16.76
N LYS A 54 10.02 1.95 17.50
CA LYS A 54 10.78 1.73 18.74
C LYS A 54 12.29 1.75 18.48
N ILE A 55 12.74 1.02 17.44
CA ILE A 55 14.16 1.01 17.04
C ILE A 55 14.60 2.42 16.62
N LEU A 56 13.77 3.14 15.87
CA LEU A 56 14.08 4.48 15.41
C LEU A 56 14.23 5.47 16.58
N VAL A 57 13.32 5.44 17.56
CA VAL A 57 13.37 6.29 18.76
C VAL A 57 14.62 5.97 19.59
N LEU A 58 14.95 4.69 19.77
CA LEU A 58 16.17 4.27 20.46
C LEU A 58 17.44 4.72 19.71
N CYS A 59 17.45 4.64 18.38
CA CYS A 59 18.60 5.02 17.56
C CYS A 59 18.85 6.54 17.55
N ILE A 60 17.77 7.33 17.53
CA ILE A 60 17.85 8.81 17.59
C ILE A 60 18.18 9.29 19.01
N ASP A 61 17.99 8.44 20.02
CA ASP A 61 18.15 8.74 21.45
C ASP A 61 17.40 10.02 21.82
N TYR A 62 16.12 10.09 21.45
CA TYR A 62 15.26 11.23 21.73
C TYR A 62 14.25 10.87 22.82
N GLN A 63 14.39 11.51 23.98
CA GLN A 63 13.41 11.44 25.06
C GLN A 63 12.51 12.70 25.02
N PRO A 64 11.25 12.58 24.58
CA PRO A 64 10.33 13.71 24.62
C PRO A 64 9.99 14.08 26.07
N GLN A 65 10.10 15.36 26.41
CA GLN A 65 9.55 15.86 27.66
C GLN A 65 8.03 16.00 27.53
N LEU A 66 7.31 14.98 28.01
CA LEU A 66 5.86 14.98 28.06
C LEU A 66 5.38 15.79 29.28
N GLU A 67 5.45 17.11 29.16
CA GLU A 67 4.82 17.99 30.15
C GLU A 67 3.29 17.84 30.11
N LYS A 68 2.65 17.71 31.27
CA LYS A 68 1.19 17.60 31.39
C LYS A 68 0.51 18.83 30.77
N GLY A 69 -0.21 18.63 29.66
CA GLY A 69 -1.06 19.65 29.03
C GLY A 69 -1.33 19.37 27.55
N ASN A 70 -2.59 19.13 27.19
CA ASN A 70 -3.05 18.76 25.85
C ASN A 70 -3.10 19.96 24.89
N SER A 71 -1.95 20.41 24.40
CA SER A 71 -1.91 21.38 23.29
C SER A 71 -1.37 20.71 22.03
N PHE A 72 -2.16 20.71 20.96
CA PHE A 72 -1.78 20.19 19.64
C PHE A 72 -0.46 20.79 19.14
N LEU A 73 -0.20 22.08 19.42
CA LEU A 73 1.06 22.75 19.07
C LEU A 73 2.29 22.13 19.75
N LYS A 74 2.14 21.55 20.96
CA LYS A 74 3.23 20.84 21.63
C LYS A 74 3.58 19.55 20.90
N TYR A 75 2.57 18.82 20.42
CA TYR A 75 2.80 17.61 19.64
C TYR A 75 3.57 17.91 18.35
N ILE A 76 3.15 18.95 17.62
CA ILE A 76 3.89 19.42 16.42
C ILE A 76 5.34 19.75 16.77
N ARG A 77 5.58 20.44 17.89
CA ARG A 77 6.95 20.78 18.33
C ARG A 77 7.79 19.54 18.61
N ILE A 78 7.23 18.55 19.29
CA ILE A 78 7.91 17.28 19.60
C ILE A 78 8.26 16.55 18.30
N VAL A 79 7.31 16.42 17.38
CA VAL A 79 7.54 15.78 16.06
C VAL A 79 8.59 16.54 15.27
N HIS A 80 8.55 17.87 15.26
CA HIS A 80 9.54 18.69 14.57
C HIS A 80 10.95 18.52 15.17
N GLN A 81 11.08 18.51 16.50
CA GLN A 81 12.37 18.28 17.17
C GLN A 81 12.92 16.88 16.89
N PHE A 82 12.04 15.87 16.92
CA PHE A 82 12.38 14.50 16.55
C PHE A 82 12.89 14.42 15.10
N ALA A 83 12.14 14.98 14.15
CA ALA A 83 12.51 15.00 12.73
C ALA A 83 13.83 15.74 12.51
N LYS A 84 14.03 16.90 13.16
CA LYS A 84 15.29 17.65 13.08
C LYS A 84 16.47 16.83 13.60
N LYS A 85 16.31 16.10 14.71
CA LYS A 85 17.38 15.25 15.26
C LYS A 85 17.64 14.04 14.35
N ALA A 86 16.58 13.40 13.84
CA ALA A 86 16.66 12.28 12.92
C ALA A 86 17.40 12.65 11.62
N ILE A 87 17.04 13.77 11.00
CA ILE A 87 17.60 14.18 9.70
C ILE A 87 19.02 14.74 9.84
N TYR A 88 19.25 15.65 10.78
CA TYR A 88 20.51 16.40 10.84
C TYR A 88 21.58 15.74 11.71
N HIS A 89 21.22 14.94 12.72
CA HIS A 89 22.19 14.39 13.68
C HIS A 89 22.36 12.88 13.57
N LYS A 90 21.34 12.16 13.09
CA LYS A 90 21.32 10.70 13.01
C LYS A 90 20.68 10.18 11.71
N PRO A 91 21.11 10.64 10.52
CA PRO A 91 20.52 10.22 9.26
C PRO A 91 20.65 8.71 9.03
N ASP A 92 21.70 8.09 9.55
CA ASP A 92 21.91 6.64 9.47
C ASP A 92 20.75 5.83 10.06
N CYS A 93 20.11 6.34 11.12
CA CYS A 93 18.93 5.69 11.73
C CYS A 93 17.74 5.66 10.78
N LEU A 94 17.53 6.74 10.02
CA LEU A 94 16.49 6.79 9.00
C LEU A 94 16.84 5.87 7.83
N ILE A 95 18.08 5.91 7.36
CA ILE A 95 18.56 5.07 6.26
C ILE A 95 18.39 3.58 6.60
N GLN A 96 18.74 3.16 7.82
CA GLN A 96 18.55 1.78 8.27
C GLN A 96 17.07 1.38 8.29
N MET A 97 16.20 2.26 8.77
CA MET A 97 14.75 2.01 8.77
C MET A 97 14.20 1.86 7.34
N PHE A 98 14.59 2.75 6.43
CA PHE A 98 14.21 2.67 5.01
C PHE A 98 14.77 1.41 4.36
N SER A 99 16.04 1.07 4.61
CA SER A 99 16.66 -0.14 4.08
C SER A 99 15.94 -1.41 4.56
N ALA A 100 15.50 -1.45 5.82
CA ALA A 100 14.71 -2.55 6.35
C ALA A 100 13.34 -2.64 5.67
N ALA A 101 12.65 -1.51 5.49
CA ALA A 101 11.37 -1.46 4.79
C ALA A 101 11.48 -1.92 3.33
N VAL A 102 12.51 -1.47 2.60
CA VAL A 102 12.78 -1.90 1.22
C VAL A 102 13.04 -3.41 1.17
N THR A 103 13.84 -3.94 2.11
CA THR A 103 14.12 -5.38 2.17
C THR A 103 12.85 -6.19 2.39
N LEU A 104 11.93 -5.68 3.21
CA LEU A 104 10.64 -6.30 3.51
C LEU A 104 9.66 -6.22 2.33
N LEU A 105 9.69 -5.15 1.53
CA LEU A 105 8.82 -4.97 0.37
C LEU A 105 9.34 -5.59 -0.94
N LYS A 106 10.64 -5.83 -1.04
CA LYS A 106 11.28 -6.48 -2.20
C LYS A 106 10.58 -7.76 -2.71
N PRO A 107 10.08 -8.67 -1.85
CA PRO A 107 9.30 -9.82 -2.33
C PRO A 107 7.96 -9.43 -2.97
N GLN A 108 7.31 -8.36 -2.50
CA GLN A 108 6.04 -7.88 -3.06
C GLN A 108 6.25 -7.16 -4.39
N GLU A 109 7.32 -6.37 -4.52
CA GLU A 109 7.77 -5.79 -5.80
C GLU A 109 7.92 -6.88 -6.87
N ARG A 110 8.66 -7.96 -6.56
CA ARG A 110 8.83 -9.09 -7.49
C ARG A 110 7.51 -9.76 -7.88
N LYS A 111 6.55 -9.85 -6.96
CA LYS A 111 5.22 -10.39 -7.25
C LYS A 111 4.44 -9.47 -8.18
N LEU A 112 4.48 -8.15 -7.95
CA LEU A 112 3.85 -7.16 -8.83
C LEU A 112 4.45 -7.19 -10.24
N ASP A 113 5.77 -7.29 -10.34
CA ASP A 113 6.47 -7.46 -11.62
C ASP A 113 6.06 -8.77 -12.31
N SER A 114 6.00 -9.88 -11.58
CA SER A 114 5.59 -11.17 -12.15
C SER A 114 4.15 -11.19 -12.67
N LEU A 115 3.30 -10.31 -12.14
CA LEU A 115 1.91 -10.13 -12.56
C LEU A 115 1.75 -9.04 -13.64
N ASN A 116 2.85 -8.39 -14.06
CA ASN A 116 2.85 -7.25 -14.98
C ASN A 116 1.82 -6.19 -14.56
N CYS A 117 1.77 -5.88 -13.26
CA CYS A 117 0.78 -4.96 -12.69
C CYS A 117 0.94 -3.51 -13.16
N PHE A 118 2.12 -3.17 -13.70
CA PHE A 118 2.49 -1.83 -14.15
C PHE A 118 2.71 -1.71 -15.66
N GLU A 119 2.58 -2.81 -16.42
CA GLU A 119 2.63 -2.78 -17.88
C GLU A 119 1.19 -2.61 -18.42
N GLU A 120 0.98 -1.53 -19.18
CA GLU A 120 -0.26 -1.26 -19.95
C GLU A 120 -0.45 -2.25 -21.10
#